data_AF-A0A940AWW5-F1
#
_entry.id   AF-A0A940AWW5-F1
#
_cell.length_a   1.000
_cell.length_b   1.000
_cell.length_c   1.000
_cell.angle_alpha   90.00
_cell.angle_beta   90.00
_cell.angle_gamma   90.00
#
_symmetry.space_group_name_H-M   'P 1'
#
loop_
_entity.id
_entity.type
_entity.pdbx_description
1 polymer ?
#
loop_
_entity_poly.entity_id
_entity_poly.type
_entity_poly.pdbx_seq_one_letter_code
_entity_poly.pdbx_strand_id
1 'polypeptide(L)'
;YICLVAVLLIGTGILLVLFRKLHSHNILLVEAQERNRLANIALEQSNHLKETYLATMLSAEADHTKAVERYVRYVTRCAREKNWNDVLTIPNYISKMWHRTAFYKRFDTMFLQLYPHFIDEVNAQLTEPLEAKRGTLPSELRIFALMRLGITNNEQMAHILSCSLSTIHTYKAHVYSRLKCSKDSFLHETCG
;
A
#
# COMPACT_ATOMS: atom_id res chain seq x y z
N TYR A 1 -43.02 -20.28 -60.17
CA TYR A 1 -41.58 -19.98 -60.19
C TYR A 1 -41.21 -18.70 -59.45
N ILE A 2 -41.78 -17.53 -59.78
CA ILE A 2 -41.42 -16.24 -59.14
C ILE A 2 -41.62 -16.22 -57.61
N CYS A 3 -42.74 -16.71 -57.09
CA CYS A 3 -42.96 -16.79 -55.64
C CYS A 3 -41.95 -17.70 -54.91
N LEU A 4 -41.55 -18.81 -55.52
CA LEU A 4 -40.57 -19.73 -54.94
C LEU A 4 -39.20 -19.05 -54.80
N VAL A 5 -38.79 -18.31 -55.83
CA VAL A 5 -37.54 -17.54 -55.83
C VAL A 5 -37.58 -16.43 -54.78
N ALA A 6 -38.70 -15.72 -54.64
CA ALA A 6 -38.86 -14.68 -53.63
C ALA A 6 -38.76 -15.24 -52.19
N VAL A 7 -39.40 -16.38 -51.91
CA VAL A 7 -39.33 -17.04 -50.60
C VAL A 7 -37.90 -17.49 -50.28
N LEU A 8 -37.18 -18.05 -51.26
CA LEU A 8 -35.79 -18.45 -51.09
C LEU A 8 -34.87 -17.24 -50.81
N LEU A 9 -35.07 -16.11 -51.48
CA LEU A 9 -34.29 -14.88 -51.24
C LEU A 9 -34.55 -14.27 -49.85
N ILE A 10 -35.79 -14.31 -49.39
CA ILE A 10 -36.13 -13.86 -48.03
C ILE A 10 -35.49 -14.80 -47.00
N GLY A 11 -35.59 -16.12 -47.21
CA GLY A 11 -35.00 -17.12 -46.32
C GLY A 11 -33.47 -16.99 -46.22
N THR A 12 -32.78 -16.81 -47.35
CA THR A 12 -31.32 -16.59 -47.35
C THR A 12 -30.95 -15.27 -46.69
N GLY A 13 -31.71 -14.20 -46.91
CA GLY A 13 -31.53 -12.92 -46.23
C GLY A 13 -31.63 -13.02 -44.71
N ILE A 14 -32.66 -13.70 -44.20
CA ILE A 14 -32.83 -13.96 -42.75
C ILE A 14 -31.64 -14.78 -42.21
N LEU A 15 -31.24 -15.84 -42.91
CA LEU A 15 -30.13 -16.69 -42.50
C LEU A 15 -28.82 -15.89 -42.38
N LEU A 16 -28.58 -14.97 -43.33
CA LEU A 16 -27.38 -14.13 -43.36
C LEU A 16 -27.36 -13.14 -42.20
N VAL A 17 -28.51 -12.55 -41.84
CA VAL A 17 -28.64 -11.68 -40.66
C VAL A 17 -28.40 -12.45 -39.36
N LEU A 18 -28.97 -13.65 -39.22
CA LEU A 18 -28.74 -14.50 -38.06
C LEU A 18 -27.27 -14.92 -37.94
N PHE A 19 -26.64 -15.28 -39.05
CA PHE A 19 -25.22 -15.63 -39.08
C PHE A 19 -24.33 -14.45 -38.67
N ARG A 20 -24.62 -13.24 -39.19
CA ARG A 20 -23.92 -12.01 -38.77
C ARG A 20 -24.09 -11.75 -37.28
N LYS A 21 -25.32 -11.85 -36.75
CA LYS A 21 -25.60 -11.61 -35.33
C LYS A 21 -24.90 -12.64 -34.43
N LEU A 22 -24.89 -13.92 -34.84
CA LEU A 22 -24.19 -14.99 -34.16
C LEU A 22 -22.67 -14.74 -34.15
N HIS A 23 -22.12 -14.33 -35.29
CA HIS A 23 -20.69 -14.02 -35.40
C HIS A 23 -20.31 -12.82 -34.51
N SER A 24 -21.10 -11.74 -34.53
CA SER A 24 -20.89 -10.59 -33.65
C SER A 24 -20.99 -10.96 -32.18
N HIS A 25 -21.97 -11.77 -31.77
CA HIS A 25 -22.07 -12.26 -30.39
C HIS A 25 -20.88 -13.12 -29.99
N ASN A 26 -20.37 -13.99 -30.88
CA ASN A 26 -19.17 -14.77 -30.60
C ASN A 26 -17.95 -13.87 -30.36
N ILE A 27 -17.76 -12.82 -31.18
CA ILE A 27 -16.67 -11.86 -30.98
C ILE A 27 -16.81 -11.16 -29.61
N LEU A 28 -18.00 -10.66 -29.29
CA LEU A 28 -18.27 -10.00 -28.00
C LEU A 28 -18.06 -10.96 -26.81
N LEU A 29 -18.44 -12.23 -26.95
CA LEU A 29 -18.21 -13.26 -25.93
C LEU A 29 -16.72 -13.47 -25.67
N VAL A 30 -15.92 -13.57 -26.74
CA VAL A 30 -14.46 -13.72 -26.63
C VAL A 30 -13.83 -12.50 -25.97
N GLU A 31 -14.23 -11.28 -26.37
CA GLU A 31 -13.73 -10.05 -25.75
C GLU A 31 -14.11 -9.95 -24.26
N ALA A 32 -15.35 -10.28 -23.91
CA ALA A 32 -15.82 -10.28 -22.52
C ALA A 32 -15.09 -11.33 -21.68
N GLN A 33 -14.85 -12.51 -22.25
CA GLN A 33 -14.09 -13.58 -21.58
C GLN A 33 -12.65 -13.15 -21.33
N GLU A 34 -11.99 -12.50 -22.30
CA GLU A 34 -10.63 -12.01 -22.12
C GLU A 34 -10.56 -10.88 -21.08
N ARG A 35 -11.52 -9.94 -21.10
CA ARG A 35 -11.61 -8.89 -20.05
C ARG A 35 -11.78 -9.50 -18.67
N ASN A 36 -12.66 -10.49 -18.51
CA ASN A 36 -12.83 -11.20 -17.23
C ASN A 36 -11.56 -11.95 -16.83
N ARG A 37 -10.87 -12.58 -17.77
CA ARG A 37 -9.60 -13.28 -17.51
C ARG A 37 -8.54 -12.32 -16.98
N LEU A 38 -8.36 -11.17 -17.64
CA LEU A 38 -7.41 -10.14 -17.21
C LEU A 38 -7.78 -9.54 -15.85
N ALA A 39 -9.07 -9.28 -15.61
CA ALA A 39 -9.54 -8.80 -14.31
C ALA A 39 -9.30 -9.82 -13.19
N ASN A 40 -9.55 -11.11 -13.43
CA ASN A 40 -9.27 -12.18 -12.47
C ASN A 40 -7.77 -12.29 -12.16
N ILE A 41 -6.89 -12.21 -13.16
CA ILE A 41 -5.44 -12.22 -12.96
C ILE A 41 -5.01 -11.03 -12.09
N ALA A 42 -5.50 -9.82 -12.39
CA ALA A 42 -5.19 -8.63 -11.60
C ALA A 42 -5.71 -8.74 -10.15
N LEU A 43 -6.90 -9.31 -9.97
CA LEU A 43 -7.49 -9.56 -8.65
C LEU A 43 -6.67 -10.58 -7.85
N GLU A 44 -6.25 -11.67 -8.47
CA GLU A 44 -5.40 -12.69 -7.86
C GLU A 44 -4.05 -12.11 -7.43
N GLN A 45 -3.43 -11.29 -8.29
CA GLN A 45 -2.20 -10.55 -7.95
C GLN A 45 -2.40 -9.61 -6.76
N SER A 46 -3.51 -8.87 -6.72
CA SER A 46 -3.87 -8.00 -5.60
C SER A 46 -4.08 -8.79 -4.29
N ASN A 47 -4.76 -9.94 -4.38
CA ASN A 47 -5.00 -10.80 -3.23
C ASN A 47 -3.70 -11.39 -2.70
N HIS A 48 -2.83 -11.91 -3.57
CA HIS A 48 -1.52 -12.42 -3.18
C HIS A 48 -0.68 -11.35 -2.48
N LEU A 49 -0.72 -10.10 -2.96
CA LEU A 49 -0.03 -8.97 -2.31
C LEU A 49 -0.59 -8.71 -0.91
N LYS A 50 -1.92 -8.69 -0.75
CA LYS A 50 -2.58 -8.51 0.56
C LYS A 50 -2.29 -9.65 1.53
N GLU A 51 -2.27 -10.89 1.04
CA GLU A 51 -1.91 -12.07 1.84
C GLU A 51 -0.45 -12.00 2.31
N THR A 52 0.47 -11.66 1.41
CA THR A 52 1.90 -11.48 1.74
C THR A 52 2.09 -10.36 2.78
N TYR A 53 1.35 -9.26 2.64
CA TYR A 53 1.33 -8.17 3.59
C TYR A 53 0.85 -8.65 4.98
N LEU A 54 -0.30 -9.31 5.05
CA LEU A 54 -0.85 -9.83 6.30
C LEU A 54 0.10 -10.84 6.97
N ALA A 55 0.67 -11.77 6.21
CA ALA A 55 1.62 -12.75 6.71
C ALA A 55 2.87 -12.06 7.31
N THR A 56 3.37 -11.02 6.66
CA THR A 56 4.55 -10.29 7.14
C THR A 56 4.25 -9.45 8.38
N MET A 57 3.06 -8.84 8.46
CA MET A 57 2.61 -8.12 9.65
C MET A 57 2.42 -9.07 10.84
N LEU A 58 1.73 -10.20 10.65
CA LEU A 58 1.55 -11.19 11.72
C LEU A 58 2.88 -11.77 12.21
N SER A 59 3.82 -12.00 11.31
CA SER A 59 5.18 -12.43 11.68
C SER A 59 5.91 -11.36 12.52
N ALA A 60 5.73 -10.08 12.20
CA ALA A 60 6.28 -8.97 12.96
C ALA A 60 5.70 -8.88 14.38
N GLU A 61 4.38 -9.04 14.51
CA GLU A 61 3.68 -9.04 15.80
C GLU A 61 4.10 -10.24 16.66
N ALA A 62 4.28 -11.42 16.06
CA ALA A 62 4.80 -12.59 16.77
C ALA A 62 6.23 -12.37 17.28
N ASP A 63 7.11 -11.76 16.47
CA ASP A 63 8.47 -11.40 16.87
C ASP A 63 8.48 -10.37 18.01
N HIS A 64 7.59 -9.37 17.93
CA HIS A 64 7.43 -8.36 18.97
C HIS A 64 6.95 -8.98 20.28
N THR A 65 5.94 -9.85 20.23
CA THR A 65 5.43 -10.59 21.40
C THR A 65 6.55 -11.38 22.07
N LYS A 66 7.35 -12.13 21.28
CA LYS A 66 8.51 -12.85 21.80
C LYS A 66 9.56 -11.92 22.42
N ALA A 67 9.74 -10.71 21.89
CA ALA A 67 10.66 -9.73 22.46
C ALA A 67 10.17 -9.25 23.84
N VAL A 68 8.87 -8.96 23.97
CA VAL A 68 8.24 -8.61 25.24
C VAL A 68 8.34 -9.76 26.25
N GLU A 69 8.10 -11.01 25.85
CA GLU A 69 8.26 -12.17 26.74
C GLU A 69 9.70 -12.36 27.21
N ARG A 70 10.69 -12.17 26.32
CA ARG A 70 12.11 -12.19 26.70
C ARG A 70 12.43 -11.09 27.71
N TYR A 71 11.88 -9.90 27.50
CA TYR A 71 12.03 -8.77 28.41
C TYR A 71 11.44 -9.07 29.79
N VAL A 72 10.19 -9.54 29.87
CA VAL A 72 9.54 -9.89 31.14
C VAL A 72 10.34 -10.94 31.90
N ARG A 73 10.83 -11.98 31.21
CA ARG A 73 11.69 -13.00 31.82
C ARG A 73 13.01 -12.43 32.33
N TYR A 74 13.64 -11.56 31.56
CA TYR A 74 14.89 -10.90 31.95
C TYR A 74 14.71 -10.07 33.22
N VAL A 75 13.69 -9.20 33.26
CA VAL A 75 13.39 -8.36 34.44
C VAL A 75 13.05 -9.22 35.66
N THR A 76 12.24 -10.27 35.48
CA THR A 76 11.88 -11.19 36.56
C THR A 76 13.11 -11.88 37.15
N ARG A 77 14.07 -12.29 36.31
CA ARG A 77 15.34 -12.88 36.75
C ARG A 77 16.16 -11.89 37.59
N CYS A 78 16.34 -10.67 37.08
CA CYS A 78 17.09 -9.63 37.78
C CYS A 78 16.50 -9.32 39.17
N ALA A 79 15.16 -9.27 39.26
CA ALA A 79 14.46 -9.06 40.53
C ALA A 79 14.65 -10.22 41.52
N ARG A 80 14.58 -11.48 41.06
CA ARG A 80 14.78 -12.67 41.91
C ARG A 80 16.20 -12.77 42.45
N GLU A 81 17.18 -12.47 41.61
CA GLU A 81 18.61 -12.56 41.94
C GLU A 81 19.10 -11.36 42.77
N LYS A 82 18.23 -10.35 43.01
CA LYS A 82 18.59 -9.06 43.64
C LYS A 82 19.79 -8.39 42.97
N ASN A 83 19.97 -8.63 41.67
CA ASN A 83 21.07 -8.08 40.90
C ASN A 83 20.72 -6.68 40.40
N TRP A 84 20.93 -5.68 41.27
CA TRP A 84 20.62 -4.28 40.99
C TRP A 84 21.44 -3.69 39.83
N ASN A 85 22.63 -4.25 39.54
CA ASN A 85 23.44 -3.82 38.40
C ASN A 85 22.73 -4.17 37.07
N ASP A 86 22.14 -5.35 36.96
CA ASP A 86 21.37 -5.75 35.77
C ASP A 86 20.08 -4.93 35.63
N VAL A 87 19.43 -4.57 36.75
CA VAL A 87 18.24 -3.70 36.76
C VAL A 87 18.54 -2.34 36.13
N LEU A 88 19.72 -1.77 36.37
CA LEU A 88 20.12 -0.48 35.78
C LEU A 88 20.30 -0.55 34.25
N THR A 89 20.43 -1.74 33.67
CA THR A 89 20.53 -1.91 32.21
C THR A 89 19.17 -2.01 31.51
N ILE A 90 18.08 -2.18 32.26
CA ILE A 90 16.71 -2.30 31.75
C ILE A 90 16.33 -1.15 30.80
N PRO A 91 16.57 0.14 31.14
CA PRO A 91 16.21 1.25 30.25
C PRO A 91 16.92 1.19 28.89
N ASN A 92 18.19 0.75 28.87
CA ASN A 92 18.95 0.58 27.64
C ASN A 92 18.43 -0.60 26.81
N TYR A 93 18.02 -1.69 27.47
CA TYR A 93 17.40 -2.83 26.79
C TYR A 93 16.08 -2.43 26.14
N ILE A 94 15.21 -1.72 26.86
CA ILE A 94 13.97 -1.10 26.36
C ILE A 94 14.27 -0.26 25.11
N SER A 95 15.20 0.69 25.21
CA SER A 95 15.55 1.58 24.10
C SER A 95 15.99 0.82 22.85
N LYS A 96 16.81 -0.23 23.01
CA LYS A 96 17.26 -1.09 21.90
C LYS A 96 16.14 -1.99 21.37
N MET A 97 15.29 -2.55 22.23
CA MET A 97 14.15 -3.39 21.82
C MET A 97 13.15 -2.60 20.97
N TRP A 98 12.94 -1.33 21.31
CA TRP A 98 12.13 -0.40 20.54
C TRP A 98 12.92 0.34 19.44
N HIS A 99 14.00 -0.25 18.91
CA HIS A 99 14.81 0.38 17.85
C HIS A 99 13.92 0.83 16.69
N ARG A 100 13.70 2.15 16.61
CA ARG A 100 12.79 2.79 15.65
C ARG A 100 13.19 2.52 14.20
N THR A 101 14.48 2.31 13.97
CA THR A 101 15.03 1.90 12.67
C THR A 101 14.40 0.61 12.16
N ALA A 102 14.13 -0.36 13.04
CA ALA A 102 13.49 -1.62 12.64
C ALA A 102 12.00 -1.41 12.28
N PHE A 103 11.30 -0.56 13.05
CA PHE A 103 9.93 -0.16 12.73
C PHE A 103 9.88 0.55 11.37
N TYR A 104 10.69 1.59 11.17
CA TYR A 104 10.72 2.35 9.92
C TYR A 104 11.08 1.50 8.71
N LYS A 105 12.09 0.63 8.83
CA LYS A 105 12.44 -0.28 7.74
C LYS A 105 11.26 -1.19 7.37
N ARG A 106 10.53 -1.69 8.36
CA ARG A 106 9.37 -2.55 8.14
C ARG A 106 8.21 -1.78 7.53
N PHE A 107 7.91 -0.59 8.05
CA PHE A 107 6.91 0.32 7.50
C PHE A 107 7.23 0.67 6.04
N ASP A 108 8.42 1.17 5.76
CA ASP A 108 8.85 1.58 4.41
C ASP A 108 8.75 0.40 3.42
N THR A 109 9.19 -0.80 3.83
CA THR A 109 9.14 -2.01 2.99
C THR A 109 7.69 -2.40 2.68
N MET A 110 6.85 -2.51 3.70
CA MET A 110 5.44 -2.91 3.54
C MET A 110 4.65 -1.89 2.73
N PHE A 111 4.87 -0.60 3.01
CA PHE A 111 4.20 0.49 2.33
C PHE A 111 4.58 0.53 0.84
N LEU A 112 5.86 0.40 0.51
CA LEU A 112 6.32 0.40 -0.89
C LEU A 112 5.95 -0.87 -1.65
N GLN A 113 5.70 -1.99 -0.96
CA GLN A 113 5.08 -3.17 -1.59
C GLN A 113 3.63 -2.90 -1.99
N LEU A 114 2.88 -2.18 -1.16
CA LEU A 114 1.48 -1.81 -1.44
C LEU A 114 1.36 -0.67 -2.47
N TYR A 115 2.29 0.29 -2.44
CA TYR A 115 2.31 1.45 -3.32
C TYR A 115 3.69 1.63 -3.98
N PRO A 116 4.04 0.78 -4.98
CA PRO A 116 5.37 0.79 -5.60
C PRO A 116 5.74 2.10 -6.28
N HIS A 117 4.75 2.84 -6.78
CA HIS A 117 4.94 4.09 -7.52
C HIS A 117 4.81 5.34 -6.65
N PHE A 118 4.58 5.19 -5.33
CA PHE A 118 4.29 6.31 -4.44
C PHE A 118 5.34 7.43 -4.48
N ILE A 119 6.62 7.06 -4.48
CA ILE A 119 7.72 8.05 -4.48
C ILE A 119 7.70 8.84 -5.79
N ASP A 120 7.47 8.17 -6.91
CA ASP A 120 7.42 8.79 -8.23
C ASP A 120 6.17 9.69 -8.36
N GLU A 121 5.02 9.23 -7.86
CA GLU A 121 3.77 9.99 -7.80
C GLU A 121 3.93 11.29 -6.99
N VAL A 122 4.56 11.22 -5.81
CA VAL A 122 4.88 12.41 -5.01
C VAL A 122 5.85 13.32 -5.76
N ASN A 123 6.97 12.79 -6.24
CA ASN A 123 8.02 13.59 -6.88
C ASN A 123 7.58 14.23 -8.19
N ALA A 124 6.65 13.63 -8.93
CA ALA A 124 6.05 14.23 -10.12
C ALA A 124 5.40 15.58 -9.80
N GLN A 125 4.80 15.71 -8.62
CA GLN A 125 4.09 16.90 -8.15
C GLN A 125 5.01 17.95 -7.49
N LEU A 126 6.30 17.67 -7.33
CA LEU A 126 7.25 18.56 -6.66
C LEU A 126 8.20 19.24 -7.64
N THR A 127 8.50 20.52 -7.41
CA THR A 127 9.50 21.31 -8.15
C THR A 127 10.91 20.76 -7.94
N GLU A 128 11.21 20.28 -6.74
CA GLU A 128 12.45 19.60 -6.37
C GLU A 128 12.10 18.23 -5.76
N PRO A 129 12.63 17.11 -6.29
CA PRO A 129 12.30 15.78 -5.82
C PRO A 129 12.87 15.52 -4.42
N LEU A 130 12.15 14.74 -3.62
CA LEU A 130 12.63 14.22 -2.35
C LEU A 130 13.53 13.01 -2.62
N GLU A 131 14.77 13.06 -2.11
CA GLU A 131 15.71 11.94 -2.23
C GLU A 131 15.27 10.76 -1.34
N ALA A 132 14.94 9.64 -1.97
CA ALA A 132 14.72 8.38 -1.29
C ALA A 132 15.88 7.41 -1.60
N LYS A 133 16.48 6.84 -0.55
CA LYS A 133 17.41 5.71 -0.73
C LYS A 133 16.59 4.48 -1.10
N ARG A 134 17.16 3.57 -1.91
CA ARG A 134 16.47 2.34 -2.33
C ARG A 134 15.85 1.62 -1.13
N GLY A 135 14.51 1.53 -1.11
CA GLY A 135 13.75 0.84 -0.08
C GLY A 135 13.69 1.55 1.28
N THR A 136 13.93 2.87 1.35
CA THR A 136 13.78 3.64 2.60
C THR A 136 13.17 5.01 2.32
N LEU A 137 12.13 5.36 3.08
CA LEU A 137 11.46 6.63 2.99
C LEU A 137 12.12 7.66 3.93
N PRO A 138 12.39 8.89 3.49
CA PRO A 138 12.67 10.00 4.39
C PRO A 138 11.43 10.35 5.25
N SER A 139 11.64 11.08 6.34
CA SER A 139 10.59 11.39 7.31
C SER A 139 9.39 12.11 6.68
N GLU A 140 9.64 13.00 5.72
CA GLU A 140 8.62 13.71 4.95
C GLU A 140 7.74 12.72 4.17
N LEU A 141 8.35 11.79 3.44
CA LEU A 141 7.60 10.79 2.67
C LEU A 141 6.82 9.83 3.57
N ARG A 142 7.31 9.52 4.78
CA ARG A 142 6.55 8.72 5.76
C ARG A 142 5.27 9.42 6.22
N ILE A 143 5.27 10.75 6.35
CA ILE A 143 4.06 11.50 6.70
C ILE A 143 3.00 11.35 5.60
N PHE A 144 3.38 11.55 4.35
CA PHE A 144 2.44 11.43 3.24
C PHE A 144 2.02 9.98 2.98
N ALA A 145 2.91 9.02 3.26
CA ALA A 145 2.55 7.59 3.25
C ALA A 145 1.49 7.26 4.32
N LEU A 146 1.60 7.82 5.53
CA LEU A 146 0.56 7.66 6.56
C LEU A 146 -0.76 8.30 6.13
N MET A 147 -0.71 9.47 5.49
CA MET A 147 -1.92 10.10 4.93
C MET A 147 -2.55 9.25 3.83
N ARG A 148 -1.75 8.62 2.95
CA ARG A 148 -2.20 7.66 1.93
C ARG A 148 -2.87 6.43 2.53
N LEU A 149 -2.48 6.02 3.74
CA LEU A 149 -3.14 4.96 4.50
C LEU A 149 -4.39 5.44 5.27
N GLY A 150 -4.82 6.69 5.09
CA GLY A 150 -5.98 7.28 5.77
C GLY A 150 -5.69 7.88 7.14
N ILE A 151 -4.43 7.88 7.59
CA ILE A 151 -4.02 8.49 8.86
C ILE A 151 -3.77 9.98 8.64
N THR A 152 -4.78 10.80 8.89
CA THR A 152 -4.74 12.25 8.63
C THR A 152 -4.53 13.09 9.90
N ASN A 153 -4.78 12.52 11.08
CA ASN A 153 -4.59 13.19 12.38
C ASN A 153 -3.09 13.40 12.67
N ASN A 154 -2.69 14.65 12.92
CA ASN A 154 -1.28 15.01 13.10
C ASN A 154 -0.69 14.47 14.41
N GLU A 155 -1.46 14.42 15.48
CA GLU A 155 -1.04 13.85 16.76
C GLU A 155 -0.76 12.35 16.63
N GLN A 156 -1.59 11.64 15.88
CA GLN A 156 -1.42 10.23 15.57
C GLN A 156 -0.18 9.98 14.72
N MET A 157 0.05 10.81 13.69
CA MET A 157 1.28 10.73 12.89
C MET A 157 2.53 11.02 13.72
N ALA A 158 2.47 12.03 14.59
CA ALA A 158 3.56 12.37 15.51
C ALA A 158 3.84 11.20 16.46
N HIS A 159 2.81 10.52 16.97
CA HIS A 159 2.97 9.33 17.81
C HIS A 159 3.63 8.17 17.04
N ILE A 160 3.14 7.85 15.84
CA ILE A 160 3.64 6.73 15.00
C ILE A 160 5.10 6.98 14.57
N LEU A 161 5.39 8.18 14.07
CA LEU A 161 6.75 8.60 13.69
C LEU A 161 7.58 9.06 14.89
N SER A 162 6.98 9.02 16.07
CA SER A 162 7.65 9.16 17.33
C SER A 162 8.43 10.50 17.40
N CYS A 163 7.85 11.54 16.81
CA CYS A 163 8.38 12.90 16.68
C CYS A 163 7.40 13.90 17.31
N SER A 164 7.76 15.19 17.34
CA SER A 164 6.86 16.21 17.90
C SER A 164 5.77 16.60 16.91
N LEU A 165 4.63 17.09 17.42
CA LEU A 165 3.58 17.66 16.58
C LEU A 165 4.11 18.80 15.70
N SER A 166 4.99 19.65 16.26
CA SER A 166 5.66 20.72 15.51
C SER A 166 6.49 20.17 14.34
N THR A 167 7.21 19.07 14.55
CA THR A 167 8.00 18.40 13.50
C THR A 167 7.12 17.94 12.33
N ILE A 168 5.92 17.40 12.61
CA ILE A 168 4.96 17.04 11.57
C ILE A 168 4.55 18.27 10.75
N HIS A 169 4.23 19.39 11.41
CA HIS A 169 3.88 20.63 10.72
C HIS A 169 5.03 21.16 9.86
N THR A 170 6.26 21.14 10.36
CA THR A 170 7.45 21.56 9.63
C THR A 170 7.65 20.72 8.37
N TYR A 171 7.60 19.39 8.50
CA TYR A 171 7.79 18.50 7.35
C TYR A 171 6.68 18.65 6.30
N LYS A 172 5.42 18.82 6.72
CA LYS A 172 4.32 19.10 5.80
C LYS A 172 4.51 20.43 5.07
N ALA A 173 4.83 21.50 5.81
CA ALA A 173 5.05 22.82 5.22
C ALA A 173 6.19 22.80 4.20
N HIS A 174 7.27 22.08 4.51
CA HIS A 174 8.42 21.92 3.63
C HIS A 174 8.07 21.27 2.28
N VAL A 175 7.21 20.24 2.29
CA VAL A 175 6.74 19.62 1.03
C VAL A 175 5.72 20.52 0.33
N TYR A 176 4.80 21.14 1.07
CA TYR A 176 3.79 22.04 0.50
C TYR A 176 4.41 23.26 -0.20
N SER A 177 5.52 23.80 0.31
CA SER A 177 6.21 24.92 -0.35
C SER A 177 6.87 24.56 -1.68
N ARG A 178 6.95 23.26 -2.03
CA ARG A 178 7.59 22.75 -3.24
C ARG A 178 6.58 22.17 -4.24
N LEU A 179 5.29 22.25 -3.96
CA LEU A 179 4.27 21.73 -4.86
C LEU A 179 4.19 22.54 -6.16
N LYS A 180 4.08 21.85 -7.29
CA LYS A 180 3.73 22.43 -8.60
C LYS A 180 2.22 22.69 -8.72
N CYS A 181 1.42 21.94 -7.96
CA CYS A 181 -0.04 21.98 -7.97
C CYS A 181 -0.59 22.57 -6.65
N SER A 182 -1.91 22.71 -6.57
CA SER A 182 -2.55 23.10 -5.31
C SER A 182 -2.44 21.97 -4.28
N LYS A 183 -2.43 22.35 -2.99
CA LYS A 183 -2.42 21.39 -1.88
C LYS A 183 -3.56 20.38 -1.99
N ASP A 184 -4.76 20.84 -2.36
CA ASP A 184 -5.94 19.97 -2.44
C ASP A 184 -5.82 18.96 -3.59
N SER A 185 -5.28 19.37 -4.73
CA SER A 185 -5.01 18.45 -5.87
C SER A 185 -4.00 17.38 -5.46
N PHE A 186 -2.90 17.79 -4.82
CA PHE A 186 -1.88 16.87 -4.33
C PHE A 186 -2.45 15.86 -3.32
N LEU A 187 -3.25 16.33 -2.36
CA LEU A 187 -3.85 15.45 -1.37
C LEU A 187 -4.84 14.47 -2.00
N HIS A 188 -5.61 14.89 -3.00
CA HIS A 188 -6.55 14.02 -3.70
C HIS A 188 -5.83 12.98 -4.58
N GLU A 189 -4.82 13.39 -5.35
CA GLU A 189 -4.14 12.51 -6.30
C GLU A 189 -3.16 11.54 -5.63
N THR A 190 -2.47 11.99 -4.58
CA THR A 190 -1.34 11.25 -4.00
C THR A 190 -1.65 10.67 -2.63
N CYS A 191 -2.58 11.26 -1.87
CA CYS A 191 -2.97 10.78 -0.54
C CYS A 191 -4.40 10.21 -0.48
N GLY A 192 -5.23 10.41 -1.52
CA GLY A 192 -6.67 10.11 -1.55
C GLY A 192 -7.06 8.79 -2.20
#